data_AF-A0A3N5K292-F1
#
_entry.id   AF-A0A3N5K292-F1
#
_cell.length_a   1.000
_cell.length_b   1.000
_cell.length_c   1.000
_cell.angle_alpha   90.00
_cell.angle_beta   90.00
_cell.angle_gamma   90.00
#
_symmetry.space_group_name_H-M   'P 1'
#
loop_
_entity.id
_entity.type
_entity.pdbx_description
1 polymer ?
#
loop_
_entity_poly.entity_id
_entity_poly.type
_entity_poly.pdbx_seq_one_letter_code
_entity_poly.pdbx_strand_id
1 'polypeptide(L)' 'VVVSHVSPVKAALAWALGVGPEVAWRSYLDPASITRISIGRAGPVLRSFNEVAHLR' A
#
# COMPACT_ATOMS: atom_id res chain seq x y z
N VAL A 1 -11.68 -6.00 2.22
CA VAL A 1 -10.60 -6.15 1.23
C VAL A 1 -10.97 -5.29 0.02
N VAL A 2 -10.03 -4.52 -0.52
CA VAL A 2 -10.24 -3.72 -1.74
C VAL A 2 -9.27 -4.23 -2.80
N VAL A 3 -9.79 -4.53 -4.00
CA VAL A 3 -8.97 -4.88 -5.16
C VAL A 3 -8.94 -3.67 -6.08
N SER A 4 -7.76 -3.28 -6.52
CA SER A 4 -7.61 -2.10 -7.38
C SER A 4 -6.34 -2.21 -8.22
N HIS A 5 -6.04 -1.13 -8.94
CA HIS A 5 -4.88 -1.00 -9.81
C HIS A 5 -3.72 -0.31 -9.08
N VAL A 6 -2.57 -0.22 -9.76
CA VAL A 6 -1.33 0.35 -9.20
C VAL A 6 -1.53 1.77 -8.66
N SER A 7 -2.06 2.70 -9.46
CA SER A 7 -2.17 4.11 -9.05
C SER A 7 -3.14 4.31 -7.87
N PRO A 8 -4.34 3.72 -7.85
CA PRO A 8 -5.23 3.82 -6.69
C PRO A 8 -4.66 3.18 -5.41
N VAL A 9 -3.94 2.05 -5.50
CA VAL A 9 -3.31 1.44 -4.32
C VAL A 9 -2.24 2.36 -3.73
N LYS A 10 -1.39 2.94 -4.57
CA LYS A 10 -0.36 3.89 -4.13
C LYS A 10 -0.95 5.19 -3.58
N ALA A 11 -2.03 5.70 -4.17
CA ALA A 11 -2.75 6.85 -3.66
C ALA A 11 -3.38 6.57 -2.28
N ALA A 12 -4.01 5.40 -2.11
CA ALA A 12 -4.56 4.98 -0.83
C ALA A 12 -3.48 4.81 0.25
N LEU A 13 -2.30 4.29 -0.12
CA LEU A 13 -1.14 4.23 0.77
C LEU A 13 -0.70 5.62 1.24
N ALA A 14 -0.51 6.56 0.30
CA ALA A 14 -0.09 7.92 0.60
C ALA A 14 -1.10 8.62 1.52
N TRP A 15 -2.40 8.51 1.20
CA TRP A 15 -3.48 9.06 1.99
C TRP A 15 -3.54 8.45 3.40
N ALA A 16 -3.49 7.13 3.51
CA ALA A 16 -3.59 6.44 4.80
C ALA A 16 -2.41 6.78 5.72
N LEU A 17 -1.20 6.92 5.19
CA LEU A 17 -0.01 7.25 5.99
C LEU A 17 0.18 8.75 6.23
N GLY A 18 -0.64 9.62 5.63
CA GLY A 18 -0.49 11.07 5.73
C GLY A 18 0.81 11.58 5.11
N VAL A 19 1.32 10.91 4.07
CA VAL A 19 2.57 11.26 3.38
C VAL A 19 2.29 11.90 2.02
N GLY A 20 3.29 12.61 1.49
CA GLY A 20 3.18 13.26 0.19
C GLY A 20 3.06 12.29 -1.00
N PRO A 21 2.51 12.76 -2.14
CA PRO A 21 2.27 11.95 -3.32
C PRO A 21 3.54 11.41 -3.99
N GLU A 22 4.71 11.94 -3.64
CA GLU A 22 6.01 11.50 -4.15
C GLU A 22 6.28 10.03 -3.84
N VAL A 23 5.66 9.48 -2.78
CA VAL A 23 5.69 8.04 -2.47
C VAL A 23 5.17 7.18 -3.61
N ALA A 24 4.22 7.67 -4.42
CA ALA A 24 3.70 6.91 -5.56
C ALA A 24 4.77 6.64 -6.63
N TRP A 25 5.70 7.59 -6.80
CA TRP A 25 6.81 7.49 -7.76
C TRP A 25 8.04 6.78 -7.17
N ARG A 26 8.16 6.74 -5.84
CA ARG A 26 9.27 6.08 -5.12
C ARG A 26 8.98 4.63 -4.72
N SER A 27 7.79 4.13 -5.01
CA SER A 27 7.38 2.76 -4.68
C SER A 27 7.09 1.97 -5.95
N TYR A 28 7.50 0.70 -5.98
CA TYR A 28 7.11 -0.26 -7.02
C TYR A 28 6.02 -1.18 -6.48
N LEU A 29 5.09 -1.61 -7.33
CA LEU A 29 3.99 -2.50 -6.94
C LEU A 29 3.78 -3.54 -8.03
N ASP A 30 4.01 -4.80 -7.68
CA ASP A 30 3.83 -5.95 -8.55
C ASP A 30 2.34 -6.26 -8.79
N PRO A 31 1.99 -6.81 -9.97
CA PRO A 31 0.69 -7.41 -10.20
C PRO A 31 0.37 -8.48 -9.14
N ALA A 32 -0.90 -8.55 -8.74
CA ALA A 32 -1.38 -9.49 -7.71
C ALA A 32 -0.68 -9.38 -6.34
N SER A 33 0.09 -8.32 -6.09
CA SER A 33 0.66 -8.07 -4.76
C SER A 33 -0.39 -7.65 -3.73
N ILE A 34 -0.08 -7.90 -2.45
CA ILE A 34 -0.93 -7.51 -1.32
C ILE A 34 -0.24 -6.37 -0.56
N THR A 35 -0.99 -5.31 -0.26
CA THR A 35 -0.58 -4.24 0.67
C THR A 35 -1.51 -4.23 1.88
N ARG A 36 -0.95 -4.21 3.08
CA ARG A 36 -1.70 -4.32 4.33
C ARG A 36 -1.44 -3.11 5.22
N ILE A 37 -2.50 -2.39 5.56
CA ILE A 37 -2.48 -1.27 6.50
C ILE A 37 -3.38 -1.63 7.68
N SER A 38 -2.88 -1.47 8.90
CA SER A 38 -3.67 -1.65 10.12
C SER A 38 -3.92 -0.30 10.79
N ILE A 39 -5.03 -0.15 11.49
CA ILE A 39 -5.31 1.04 12.32
C ILE A 39 -4.85 0.75 13.75
N GLY A 40 -3.78 1.42 14.20
CA GLY A 40 -3.25 1.33 15.56
C GLY A 40 -3.71 2.50 16.43
N ARG A 41 -3.24 2.52 17.69
CA ARG A 41 -3.56 3.60 18.65
C ARG A 41 -3.14 5.00 18.18
N ALA A 42 -2.04 5.08 17.42
CA ALA A 42 -1.49 6.33 16.90
C ALA A 42 -1.88 6.61 15.44
N GLY A 43 -2.86 5.88 14.90
CA GLY A 43 -3.31 6.01 13.51
C GLY A 43 -2.89 4.85 12.61
N PRO A 44 -2.99 5.01 11.28
CA PRO A 44 -2.70 3.96 10.30
C PRO A 44 -1.21 3.58 10.28
N VAL A 45 -0.95 2.27 10.15
CA VAL A 45 0.40 1.69 10.12
C VAL A 45 0.50 0.73 8.94
N LEU A 46 1.51 0.93 8.10
CA LEU A 46 1.86 0.00 7.03
C LEU A 46 2.47 -1.27 7.63
N ARG A 47 1.84 -2.42 7.38
CA ARG A 47 2.26 -3.73 7.92
C ARG A 47 3.03 -4.55 6.89
N SER A 48 2.58 -4.53 5.64
CA SER A 48 3.31 -5.08 4.51
C SER A 48 2.98 -4.29 3.25
N PHE A 49 3.94 -4.21 2.35
CA PHE A 49 3.82 -3.53 1.07
C PHE A 49 4.38 -4.43 -0.02
N ASN A 50 3.69 -4.49 -1.15
CA ASN A 50 4.10 -5.27 -2.31
C ASN A 50 4.37 -6.77 -2.00
N GLU A 51 3.51 -7.38 -1.20
CA GLU A 51 3.69 -8.77 -0.77
C GLU A 51 3.24 -9.75 -1.87
N VAL A 52 4.19 -10.50 -2.42
CA VAL A 52 3.97 -11.47 -3.52
C VAL A 52 4.34 -12.91 -3.13
N ALA A 53 4.54 -13.20 -1.84
CA ALA A 53 5.00 -14.50 -1.36
C ALA A 53 4.07 -15.69 -1.70
N HIS A 54 2.81 -15.41 -2.06
CA HIS A 54 1.82 -16.39 -2.46
C HIS A 54 1.84 -16.74 -3.96
N LEU A 55 2.57 -15.98 -4.79
CA LEU A 55 2.66 -16.18 -6.25
C LEU A 55 3.75 -17.19 -6.65
N ARG A 56 4.12 -18.10 -5.74
CA ARG A 56 5.09 -19.16 -6.04
C ARG A 56 4.53 -20.18 -7.02
#